data_AF-A0A524BGP9-F1
#
_entry.id   AF-A0A524BGP9-F1
#
_cell.length_a   1.000
_cell.length_b   1.000
_cell.length_c   1.000
_cell.angle_alpha   90.00
_cell.angle_beta   90.00
_cell.angle_gamma   90.00
#
_symmetry.space_group_name_H-M   'P 1'
#
loop_
_entity.id
_entity.type
_entity.pdbx_description
1 polymer ?
#
loop_
_entity_poly.entity_id
_entity_poly.type
_entity_poly.pdbx_seq_one_letter_code
_entity_poly.pdbx_strand_id
1 'polypeptide(L)'
;MSLVDDRPIEDATPEPLVGETPAPARRFLETPAFLVSSVLLALGVICIGFLANLVIVSQLVHARDQEVLYSDFRSELANAIAPVGQTDVNGALLTPGAAIAILEIPDLGMKEVVVEGTTSTVLQSGPGHKRDTALPGQPGVSVIYGRQAAFGGPFGQLEVLQPGMRILATTGQGTAEYEVAAVRRPGDPVPAVLEPGQGRLTLVTAMGPRYMPTDILRVDANLISDPQPAPPRVLTAAAMDPAEQAMAGDPAGLVPLLLWLQLLLVIVIGALWLVLRWGKWQAWLVAAPALLFVGIMASMSATQLLPNLM
;
A
#
# COMPACT_ATOMS: atom_id res chain seq x y z
N MET A 1 -33.04 -36.00 95.55
CA MET A 1 -31.57 -35.84 95.56
C MET A 1 -31.10 -36.20 94.16
N SER A 2 -30.48 -35.22 93.47
CA SER A 2 -29.66 -35.28 92.23
C SER A 2 -30.25 -35.99 91.00
N LEU A 3 -30.67 -35.30 89.93
CA LEU A 3 -29.83 -34.73 88.85
C LEU A 3 -28.72 -35.67 88.40
N VAL A 4 -28.91 -36.33 87.24
CA VAL A 4 -27.98 -36.39 86.10
C VAL A 4 -28.82 -36.67 84.84
N ASP A 5 -28.66 -35.81 83.84
CA ASP A 5 -29.18 -35.88 82.46
C ASP A 5 -28.35 -36.92 81.69
N ASP A 6 -29.00 -37.86 81.01
CA ASP A 6 -28.35 -38.77 80.06
C ASP A 6 -29.34 -39.10 78.94
N ARG A 7 -29.53 -38.13 78.05
CA ARG A 7 -30.24 -38.33 76.78
C ARG A 7 -29.34 -39.14 75.84
N PRO A 8 -29.83 -40.26 75.27
CA PRO A 8 -29.10 -40.95 74.21
C PRO A 8 -29.02 -40.04 72.98
N ILE A 9 -27.80 -39.77 72.52
CA ILE A 9 -27.54 -39.16 71.23
C ILE A 9 -27.87 -40.23 70.19
N GLU A 10 -29.08 -40.18 69.64
CA GLU A 10 -29.45 -41.05 68.53
C GLU A 10 -28.74 -40.55 67.26
N ASP A 11 -27.85 -41.41 66.79
CA ASP A 11 -26.90 -41.24 65.70
C ASP A 11 -27.64 -40.89 64.42
N ALA A 12 -27.66 -39.59 64.06
CA ALA A 12 -28.18 -39.14 62.79
C ALA A 12 -27.34 -39.77 61.68
N THR A 13 -27.88 -40.81 61.05
CA THR A 13 -27.28 -41.44 59.88
C THR A 13 -27.05 -40.34 58.83
N PRO A 14 -25.81 -40.10 58.37
CA PRO A 14 -25.59 -39.08 57.37
C PRO A 14 -26.36 -39.48 56.11
N GLU A 15 -27.25 -38.59 55.64
CA GLU A 15 -27.81 -38.69 54.29
C GLU A 15 -26.66 -38.96 53.31
N PRO A 16 -26.81 -39.88 52.35
CA PRO A 16 -25.81 -40.04 51.32
C PRO A 16 -25.71 -38.70 50.60
N LEU A 17 -24.57 -38.03 50.75
CA LEU A 17 -24.19 -36.89 49.91
C LEU A 17 -24.48 -37.30 48.48
N VAL A 18 -25.48 -36.67 47.86
CA VAL A 18 -25.76 -36.79 46.44
C VAL A 18 -24.42 -36.55 45.76
N GLY A 19 -23.83 -37.63 45.26
CA GLY A 19 -22.51 -37.60 44.66
C GLY A 19 -22.53 -36.48 43.64
N GLU A 20 -21.68 -35.48 43.85
CA GLU A 20 -21.46 -34.41 42.90
C GLU A 20 -21.29 -35.07 41.53
N THR A 21 -22.26 -34.86 40.64
CA THR A 21 -22.08 -35.21 39.22
C THR A 21 -20.75 -34.56 38.83
N PRO A 22 -19.73 -35.32 38.38
CA PRO A 22 -18.46 -34.72 38.04
C PRO A 22 -18.75 -33.64 37.03
N ALA A 23 -18.46 -32.38 37.38
CA ALA A 23 -18.63 -31.24 36.49
C ALA A 23 -18.00 -31.65 35.15
N PRO A 24 -18.72 -31.52 34.01
CA PRO A 24 -18.21 -32.02 32.74
C PRO A 24 -16.82 -31.43 32.53
N ALA A 25 -15.81 -32.30 32.58
CA ALA A 25 -14.43 -31.92 32.36
C ALA A 25 -14.44 -31.12 31.05
N ARG A 26 -13.97 -29.87 31.10
CA ARG A 26 -13.96 -28.94 29.98
C ARG A 26 -13.06 -29.49 28.86
N ARG A 27 -13.53 -30.51 28.13
CA ARG A 27 -12.91 -31.14 26.94
C ARG A 27 -13.07 -30.26 25.70
N PHE A 28 -13.14 -28.94 25.87
CA PHE A 28 -13.40 -28.00 24.77
C PHE A 28 -12.18 -27.81 23.85
N LEU A 29 -11.01 -28.35 24.19
CA LEU A 29 -9.73 -28.04 23.55
C LEU A 29 -9.13 -29.20 22.73
N GLU A 30 -9.73 -30.39 22.69
CA GLU A 30 -9.06 -31.60 22.16
C GLU A 30 -9.66 -32.16 20.85
N THR A 31 -10.69 -31.54 20.28
CA THR A 31 -11.20 -31.96 18.96
C THR A 31 -10.45 -31.26 17.83
N PRO A 32 -9.93 -31.98 16.81
CA PRO A 32 -9.24 -31.39 15.66
C PRO A 32 -10.09 -30.35 14.93
N ALA A 33 -11.42 -30.48 14.99
CA ALA A 33 -12.37 -29.51 14.46
C ALA A 33 -12.25 -28.10 15.10
N PHE A 34 -11.96 -28.01 16.40
CA PHE A 34 -11.82 -26.73 17.09
C PHE A 34 -10.53 -26.01 16.68
N LEU A 35 -9.43 -26.75 16.53
CA LEU A 35 -8.16 -26.22 16.04
C LEU A 35 -8.30 -25.70 14.60
N VAL A 36 -8.90 -26.51 13.71
CA VAL A 36 -9.15 -26.11 12.32
C VAL A 36 -10.04 -24.86 12.26
N SER A 37 -11.15 -24.83 13.01
CA SER A 37 -12.03 -23.66 13.06
C SER A 37 -11.32 -22.42 13.56
N SER A 38 -10.45 -22.55 14.57
CA SER A 38 -9.71 -21.42 15.14
C SER A 38 -8.68 -20.86 14.15
N VAL A 39 -7.97 -21.73 13.44
CA VAL A 39 -7.01 -21.35 12.40
C VAL A 39 -7.72 -20.64 11.25
N LEU A 40 -8.84 -21.19 10.77
CA LEU A 40 -9.63 -20.58 9.70
C LEU A 40 -10.18 -19.20 10.09
N LEU A 41 -10.64 -19.05 11.34
CA LEU A 41 -11.10 -17.76 11.85
C LEU A 41 -9.96 -16.75 11.91
N ALA A 42 -8.79 -17.15 12.42
CA ALA A 42 -7.61 -16.28 12.48
C ALA A 42 -7.18 -15.82 11.07
N LEU A 43 -7.12 -16.76 10.11
CA LEU A 43 -6.84 -16.43 8.71
C LEU A 43 -7.88 -15.48 8.13
N GLY A 44 -9.18 -15.72 8.40
CA GLY A 44 -10.26 -14.84 7.97
C GLY A 44 -10.10 -13.41 8.52
N VAL A 45 -9.76 -13.25 9.79
CA VAL A 45 -9.50 -11.93 10.40
C VAL A 45 -8.29 -11.24 9.77
N ILE A 46 -7.21 -11.97 9.52
CA ILE A 46 -6.02 -11.43 8.84
C ILE A 46 -6.38 -10.97 7.42
N CYS A 47 -7.13 -11.77 6.66
CA CYS A 47 -7.60 -11.39 5.33
C CYS A 47 -8.50 -10.16 5.36
N ILE A 48 -9.44 -10.08 6.31
CA ILE A 48 -10.30 -8.90 6.48
C ILE A 48 -9.47 -7.67 6.84
N GLY A 49 -8.49 -7.79 7.74
CA GLY A 49 -7.57 -6.70 8.09
C GLY A 49 -6.75 -6.22 6.90
N PHE A 50 -6.26 -7.14 6.07
CA PHE A 50 -5.55 -6.83 4.84
C PHE A 50 -6.44 -6.08 3.83
N LEU A 51 -7.67 -6.54 3.62
CA LEU A 51 -8.63 -5.85 2.76
C LEU A 51 -8.99 -4.46 3.32
N ALA A 52 -9.19 -4.33 4.62
CA ALA A 52 -9.42 -3.04 5.27
C ALA A 52 -8.21 -2.09 5.08
N ASN A 53 -6.99 -2.61 5.10
CA ASN A 53 -5.81 -1.82 4.80
C ASN A 53 -5.81 -1.30 3.36
N LEU A 54 -6.11 -2.15 2.37
CA LEU A 54 -6.15 -1.76 0.95
C LEU A 54 -7.28 -0.79 0.59
N VAL A 55 -8.38 -0.78 1.33
CA VAL A 55 -9.55 0.04 1.02
C VAL A 55 -9.60 1.32 1.87
N ILE A 56 -9.15 1.25 3.13
CA ILE A 56 -9.32 2.33 4.11
C ILE A 56 -7.97 2.95 4.46
N VAL A 57 -7.05 2.16 5.02
CA VAL A 57 -5.78 2.69 5.54
C VAL A 57 -4.93 3.29 4.43
N SER A 58 -4.88 2.62 3.27
CA SER A 58 -4.09 3.09 2.13
C SER A 58 -4.52 4.48 1.64
N GLN A 59 -5.81 4.79 1.70
CA GLN A 59 -6.33 6.10 1.29
C GLN A 59 -5.83 7.21 2.20
N LEU A 60 -5.78 6.94 3.51
CA LEU A 60 -5.25 7.89 4.49
C LEU A 60 -3.74 8.07 4.33
N VAL A 61 -3.00 6.99 4.10
CA VAL A 61 -1.55 7.05 3.85
C VAL A 61 -1.25 7.89 2.61
N HIS A 62 -1.92 7.60 1.49
CA HIS A 62 -1.77 8.38 0.25
C HIS A 62 -2.09 9.86 0.45
N ALA A 63 -3.23 10.18 1.07
CA ALA A 63 -3.62 11.57 1.30
C ALA A 63 -2.59 12.33 2.17
N ARG A 64 -2.06 11.67 3.21
CA ARG A 64 -0.98 12.24 4.04
C ARG A 64 0.28 12.47 3.20
N ASP A 65 0.68 11.48 2.41
CA ASP A 65 1.90 11.54 1.60
C ASP A 65 1.83 12.66 0.57
N GLN A 66 0.71 12.77 -0.13
CA GLN A 66 0.50 13.82 -1.13
C GLN A 66 0.52 15.22 -0.53
N GLU A 67 -0.04 15.43 0.66
CA GLU A 67 0.04 16.73 1.33
C GLU A 67 1.49 17.10 1.69
N VAL A 68 2.24 16.15 2.24
CA VAL A 68 3.66 16.35 2.60
C VAL A 68 4.49 16.61 1.34
N LEU A 69 4.36 15.74 0.32
CA LEU A 69 5.06 15.87 -0.95
C LEU A 69 4.75 17.20 -1.64
N TYR A 70 3.49 17.65 -1.62
CA TYR A 70 3.09 18.91 -2.22
C TYR A 70 3.70 20.11 -1.48
N SER A 71 3.67 20.09 -0.14
CA SER A 71 4.30 21.13 0.68
C SER A 71 5.80 21.23 0.40
N ASP A 72 6.50 20.09 0.41
CA ASP A 72 7.94 20.01 0.21
C ASP A 72 8.32 20.46 -1.21
N PHE A 73 7.65 19.91 -2.23
CA PHE A 73 7.93 20.26 -3.63
C PHE A 73 7.60 21.72 -3.94
N ARG A 74 6.54 22.29 -3.36
CA ARG A 74 6.24 23.72 -3.48
C ARG A 74 7.36 24.57 -2.88
N SER A 75 7.98 24.13 -1.79
CA SER A 75 9.14 24.81 -1.21
C SER A 75 10.37 24.70 -2.13
N GLU A 76 10.61 23.54 -2.75
CA GLU A 76 11.70 23.35 -3.70
C GLU A 76 11.55 24.21 -4.95
N LEU A 77 10.33 24.31 -5.49
CA LEU A 77 9.99 25.21 -6.60
C LEU A 77 10.24 26.67 -6.21
N ALA A 78 9.80 27.10 -5.03
CA ALA A 78 9.97 28.47 -4.55
C ALA A 78 11.46 28.85 -4.37
N ASN A 79 12.29 27.88 -3.99
CA ASN A 79 13.73 28.07 -3.80
C ASN A 79 14.56 27.78 -5.06
N ALA A 80 13.93 27.44 -6.19
CA ALA A 80 14.59 27.06 -7.44
C ALA A 80 15.60 25.90 -7.29
N ILE A 81 15.29 24.94 -6.42
CA ILE A 81 16.10 23.73 -6.18
C ILE A 81 15.38 22.45 -6.60
N ALA A 82 14.16 22.55 -7.14
CA ALA A 82 13.44 21.41 -7.68
C ALA A 82 14.25 20.74 -8.81
N PRO A 83 14.25 19.41 -8.89
CA PRO A 83 15.07 18.69 -9.87
C PRO A 83 14.61 18.96 -11.30
N VAL A 84 15.59 19.08 -12.20
CA VAL A 84 15.39 19.28 -13.65
C VAL A 84 16.02 18.15 -14.48
N GLY A 85 16.48 17.09 -13.83
CA GLY A 85 17.02 15.89 -14.46
C GLY A 85 17.05 14.73 -13.47
N GLN A 86 17.90 13.73 -13.74
CA GLN A 86 18.05 12.54 -12.88
C GLN A 86 18.91 12.80 -11.63
N THR A 87 19.43 14.01 -11.47
CA THR A 87 20.27 14.41 -10.34
C THR A 87 19.69 15.62 -9.63
N ASP A 88 19.99 15.74 -8.34
CA ASP A 88 19.72 16.91 -7.53
C ASP A 88 20.68 18.08 -7.87
N VAL A 89 20.55 19.18 -7.14
CA VAL A 89 21.40 20.38 -7.25
C VAL A 89 22.88 20.13 -6.92
N ASN A 90 23.19 19.03 -6.21
CA ASN A 90 24.55 18.64 -5.84
C ASN A 90 25.15 17.63 -6.84
N GLY A 91 24.40 17.23 -7.87
CA GLY A 91 24.81 16.21 -8.82
C GLY A 91 24.66 14.77 -8.32
N ALA A 92 24.01 14.56 -7.17
CA ALA A 92 23.68 13.22 -6.68
C ALA A 92 22.42 12.70 -7.39
N LEU A 93 22.37 11.41 -7.71
CA LEU A 93 21.19 10.80 -8.31
C LEU A 93 19.97 10.95 -7.38
N LEU A 94 18.82 11.25 -7.98
CA LEU A 94 17.56 11.32 -7.23
C LEU A 94 17.24 9.98 -6.58
N THR A 95 16.88 10.06 -5.30
CA THR A 95 16.42 8.90 -4.55
C THR A 95 14.98 8.58 -4.93
N PRO A 96 14.61 7.30 -5.08
CA PRO A 96 13.22 6.93 -5.27
C PRO A 96 12.33 7.53 -4.16
N GLY A 97 11.19 8.12 -4.55
CA GLY A 97 10.29 8.86 -3.68
C GLY A 97 10.51 10.39 -3.66
N ALA A 98 11.60 10.91 -4.26
CA ALA A 98 11.80 12.36 -4.38
C ALA A 98 10.74 12.98 -5.29
N ALA A 99 10.15 14.11 -4.91
CA ALA A 99 9.17 14.81 -5.74
C ALA A 99 9.85 15.44 -6.97
N ILE A 100 9.22 15.29 -8.14
CA ILE A 100 9.79 15.79 -9.42
C ILE A 100 8.81 16.66 -10.22
N ALA A 101 7.50 16.48 -10.02
CA ALA A 101 6.48 17.23 -10.76
C ALA A 101 5.15 17.25 -9.99
N ILE A 102 4.29 18.20 -10.34
CA ILE A 102 2.85 18.14 -10.05
C ILE A 102 2.14 17.82 -11.36
N LEU A 103 1.35 16.76 -11.38
CA LEU A 103 0.54 16.34 -12.52
C LEU A 103 -0.92 16.72 -12.27
N GLU A 104 -1.51 17.47 -13.19
CA GLU A 104 -2.92 17.86 -13.15
C GLU A 104 -3.64 17.37 -14.40
N ILE A 105 -4.81 16.74 -14.21
CA ILE A 105 -5.73 16.35 -15.29
C ILE A 105 -7.08 16.97 -14.96
N PRO A 106 -7.37 18.20 -15.44
CA PRO A 106 -8.56 18.95 -15.04
C PRO A 106 -9.88 18.23 -15.29
N ASP A 107 -9.99 17.53 -16.43
CA ASP A 107 -11.18 16.74 -16.80
C ASP A 107 -11.48 15.61 -15.81
N LEU A 108 -10.49 15.16 -15.04
CA LEU A 108 -10.64 14.14 -13.99
C LEU A 108 -10.67 14.74 -12.58
N GLY A 109 -10.50 16.05 -12.43
CA GLY A 109 -10.30 16.69 -11.12
C GLY A 109 -9.07 16.18 -10.38
N MET A 110 -8.08 15.67 -11.12
CA MET A 110 -6.88 15.04 -10.57
C MET A 110 -5.76 16.06 -10.41
N LYS A 111 -5.14 16.07 -9.24
CA LYS A 111 -3.90 16.81 -8.95
C LYS A 111 -3.05 16.01 -7.98
N GLU A 112 -1.90 15.53 -8.46
CA GLU A 112 -1.03 14.62 -7.72
C GLU A 112 0.43 15.01 -7.91
N VAL A 113 1.23 14.91 -6.85
CA VAL A 113 2.68 15.01 -6.92
C VAL A 113 3.26 13.70 -7.46
N VAL A 114 4.05 13.83 -8.52
CA VAL A 114 4.80 12.75 -9.13
C VAL A 114 6.15 12.63 -8.42
N VAL A 115 6.47 11.42 -8.00
CA VAL A 115 7.75 11.09 -7.36
C VAL A 115 8.67 10.34 -8.32
N GLU A 116 9.97 10.34 -8.07
CA GLU A 116 10.95 9.56 -8.83
C GLU A 116 10.86 8.06 -8.47
N GLY A 117 10.86 7.17 -9.44
CA GLY A 117 10.81 5.71 -9.23
C GLY A 117 9.42 5.11 -9.36
N THR A 118 9.36 3.81 -9.64
CA THR A 118 8.11 3.11 -10.00
C THR A 118 7.94 1.77 -9.30
N THR A 119 8.68 1.53 -8.21
CA THR A 119 8.47 0.32 -7.39
C THR A 119 7.12 0.36 -6.69
N SER A 120 6.60 -0.81 -6.31
CA SER A 120 5.31 -0.92 -5.59
C SER A 120 5.31 -0.07 -4.31
N THR A 121 6.45 0.02 -3.61
CA THR A 121 6.62 0.86 -2.43
C THR A 121 6.51 2.35 -2.74
N VAL A 122 7.19 2.84 -3.78
CA VAL A 122 7.15 4.26 -4.17
C VAL A 122 5.75 4.68 -4.61
N LEU A 123 5.06 3.82 -5.37
CA LEU A 123 3.71 4.12 -5.88
C LEU A 123 2.61 4.08 -4.80
N GLN A 124 2.93 3.81 -3.53
CA GLN A 124 1.98 3.99 -2.42
C GLN A 124 1.78 5.46 -2.03
N SER A 125 2.76 6.31 -2.34
CA SER A 125 2.72 7.73 -2.00
C SER A 125 2.16 8.59 -3.12
N GLY A 126 2.11 8.09 -4.36
CA GLY A 126 1.59 8.82 -5.53
C GLY A 126 2.05 8.24 -6.87
N PRO A 127 1.73 8.90 -8.00
CA PRO A 127 2.28 8.56 -9.30
C PRO A 127 3.81 8.64 -9.31
N GLY A 128 4.47 7.73 -10.03
CA GLY A 128 5.92 7.61 -10.06
C GLY A 128 6.49 7.72 -11.46
N HIS A 129 7.57 8.47 -11.63
CA HIS A 129 8.27 8.64 -12.89
C HIS A 129 9.28 7.51 -13.12
N LYS A 130 9.30 7.00 -14.36
CA LYS A 130 10.26 5.99 -14.78
C LYS A 130 11.63 6.63 -14.99
N ARG A 131 12.57 6.27 -14.13
CA ARG A 131 13.85 6.97 -13.89
C ARG A 131 14.77 7.08 -15.11
N ASP A 132 14.64 6.16 -16.07
CA ASP A 132 15.43 6.17 -17.31
C ASP A 132 14.81 7.02 -18.44
N THR A 133 13.66 7.67 -18.18
CA THR A 133 12.91 8.46 -19.17
C THR A 133 13.12 9.96 -18.99
N ALA A 134 12.66 10.76 -19.96
CA ALA A 134 12.76 12.22 -19.87
C ALA A 134 11.81 12.76 -18.79
N LEU A 135 12.16 13.86 -18.12
CA LEU A 135 11.21 14.50 -17.22
C LEU A 135 10.06 15.15 -18.00
N PRO A 136 8.90 15.38 -17.36
CA PRO A 136 7.82 16.13 -17.98
C PRO A 136 8.28 17.52 -18.44
N GLY A 137 7.85 17.93 -19.63
CA GLY A 137 8.24 19.14 -20.32
C GLY A 137 9.49 19.03 -21.21
N GLN A 138 10.25 17.93 -21.13
CA GLN A 138 11.48 17.76 -21.91
C GLN A 138 11.26 16.99 -23.23
N PRO A 139 12.14 17.17 -24.23
CA PRO A 139 12.18 16.33 -25.43
C PRO A 139 12.32 14.83 -25.11
N GLY A 140 11.62 14.00 -25.87
CA GLY A 140 11.56 12.55 -25.69
C GLY A 140 10.29 12.09 -24.99
N VAL A 141 10.29 10.84 -24.54
CA VAL A 141 9.15 10.26 -23.83
C VAL A 141 9.39 10.37 -22.32
N SER A 142 8.43 10.96 -21.61
CA SER A 142 8.32 10.90 -20.16
C SER A 142 7.29 9.86 -19.79
N VAL A 143 7.64 8.92 -18.91
CA VAL A 143 6.76 7.82 -18.53
C VAL A 143 6.44 7.92 -17.05
N ILE A 144 5.14 7.97 -16.72
CA ILE A 144 4.64 8.03 -15.34
C ILE A 144 3.73 6.84 -15.09
N TYR A 145 4.00 6.11 -14.03
CA TYR A 145 3.21 4.99 -13.55
C TYR A 145 2.31 5.44 -12.42
N GLY A 146 1.13 4.85 -12.30
CA GLY A 146 0.24 5.12 -11.19
C GLY A 146 -0.75 3.99 -10.97
N ARG A 147 -1.13 3.80 -9.71
CA ARG A 147 -2.05 2.75 -9.28
C ARG A 147 -3.46 2.95 -9.83
N GLN A 148 -4.12 1.85 -10.18
CA GLN A 148 -5.52 1.84 -10.60
C GLN A 148 -6.48 1.88 -9.37
N ALA A 149 -6.08 1.25 -8.27
CA ALA A 149 -6.82 1.13 -7.02
C ALA A 149 -5.85 1.08 -5.82
N ALA A 150 -6.38 1.16 -4.59
CA ALA A 150 -5.59 1.34 -3.37
C ALA A 150 -4.69 2.61 -3.41
N PHE A 151 -4.28 3.11 -2.24
CA PHE A 151 -3.39 4.27 -2.13
C PHE A 151 -3.78 5.44 -3.06
N GLY A 152 -5.00 5.96 -2.90
CA GLY A 152 -5.56 6.98 -3.78
C GLY A 152 -6.10 6.45 -5.11
N GLY A 153 -5.44 5.46 -5.71
CA GLY A 153 -5.73 4.98 -7.06
C GLY A 153 -5.70 6.12 -8.09
N PRO A 154 -4.62 6.93 -8.14
CA PRO A 154 -4.59 8.20 -8.88
C PRO A 154 -4.91 8.03 -10.37
N PHE A 155 -4.60 6.87 -10.96
CA PHE A 155 -4.86 6.58 -12.38
C PHE A 155 -6.07 5.68 -12.62
N GLY A 156 -6.89 5.42 -11.60
CA GLY A 156 -8.07 4.56 -11.67
C GLY A 156 -9.21 5.06 -12.57
N GLN A 157 -9.05 6.23 -13.20
CA GLN A 157 -10.00 6.84 -14.14
C GLN A 157 -9.37 7.20 -15.50
N LEU A 158 -8.11 6.82 -15.78
CA LEU A 158 -7.47 7.18 -17.04
C LEU A 158 -8.18 6.63 -18.28
N GLU A 159 -8.97 5.56 -18.13
CA GLU A 159 -9.72 4.95 -19.24
C GLU A 159 -10.79 5.85 -19.85
N VAL A 160 -11.26 6.87 -19.12
CA VAL A 160 -12.28 7.80 -19.61
C VAL A 160 -11.70 8.96 -20.42
N LEU A 161 -10.36 9.10 -20.45
CA LEU A 161 -9.71 10.17 -21.20
C LEU A 161 -9.96 10.02 -22.70
N GLN A 162 -10.11 11.15 -23.36
CA GLN A 162 -10.37 11.23 -24.79
C GLN A 162 -9.30 12.09 -25.46
N PRO A 163 -9.01 11.83 -26.75
CA PRO A 163 -8.12 12.69 -27.51
C PRO A 163 -8.55 14.16 -27.45
N GLY A 164 -7.60 15.07 -27.28
CA GLY A 164 -7.84 16.51 -27.11
C GLY A 164 -7.94 16.99 -25.66
N MET A 165 -8.13 16.10 -24.68
CA MET A 165 -8.12 16.47 -23.26
C MET A 165 -6.72 16.93 -22.82
N ARG A 166 -6.68 17.81 -21.81
CA ARG A 166 -5.44 18.45 -21.35
C ARG A 166 -4.84 17.72 -20.15
N ILE A 167 -3.52 17.61 -20.16
CA ILE A 167 -2.72 17.18 -19.00
C ILE A 167 -1.65 18.24 -18.77
N LEU A 168 -1.54 18.75 -17.54
CA LEU A 168 -0.55 19.74 -17.14
C LEU A 168 0.49 19.07 -16.25
N ALA A 169 1.77 19.35 -16.50
CA ALA A 169 2.85 18.89 -15.64
C ALA A 169 3.73 20.06 -15.23
N THR A 170 3.73 20.41 -13.95
CA THR A 170 4.57 21.48 -13.40
C THR A 170 5.83 20.89 -12.78
N THR A 171 6.99 21.24 -13.33
CA THR A 171 8.31 20.80 -12.85
C THR A 171 9.15 22.02 -12.40
N GLY A 172 10.41 21.78 -12.01
CA GLY A 172 11.38 22.86 -11.77
C GLY A 172 11.65 23.76 -12.98
N GLN A 173 11.23 23.36 -14.20
CA GLN A 173 11.38 24.13 -15.43
C GLN A 173 10.10 24.89 -15.83
N GLY A 174 9.04 24.83 -15.02
CA GLY A 174 7.74 25.45 -15.29
C GLY A 174 6.66 24.44 -15.65
N THR A 175 5.54 24.94 -16.17
CA THR A 175 4.39 24.12 -16.55
C THR A 175 4.47 23.72 -18.02
N ALA A 176 4.45 22.41 -18.27
CA ALA A 176 4.31 21.82 -19.58
C ALA A 176 2.84 21.43 -19.84
N GLU A 177 2.35 21.73 -21.04
CA GLU A 177 1.00 21.37 -21.46
C GLU A 177 1.04 20.20 -22.44
N TYR A 178 0.20 19.21 -22.19
CA TYR A 178 0.05 18.03 -23.02
C TYR A 178 -1.39 17.89 -23.50
N GLU A 179 -1.55 17.34 -24.70
CA GLU A 179 -2.83 16.96 -25.28
C GLU A 179 -2.91 15.44 -25.42
N VAL A 180 -3.93 14.81 -24.84
CA VAL A 180 -4.17 13.37 -24.97
C VAL A 180 -4.30 13.04 -26.46
N ALA A 181 -3.51 12.09 -26.92
CA ALA A 181 -3.52 11.60 -28.29
C ALA A 181 -4.30 10.29 -28.40
N ALA A 182 -4.07 9.36 -27.46
CA ALA A 182 -4.73 8.06 -27.46
C ALA A 182 -4.72 7.42 -26.07
N VAL A 183 -5.78 6.65 -25.80
CA VAL A 183 -5.82 5.66 -24.71
C VAL A 183 -5.63 4.28 -25.35
N ARG A 184 -4.55 3.60 -25.00
CA ARG A 184 -4.13 2.32 -25.57
C ARG A 184 -4.30 1.16 -24.61
N ARG A 185 -4.75 0.05 -25.17
CA ARG A 185 -4.95 -1.26 -24.56
C ARG A 185 -3.93 -2.27 -25.10
N PRO A 186 -3.79 -3.45 -24.47
CA PRO A 186 -2.94 -4.52 -24.99
C PRO A 186 -3.32 -4.87 -26.43
N GLY A 187 -2.32 -4.93 -27.31
CA GLY A 187 -2.51 -5.21 -28.74
C GLY A 187 -2.66 -3.97 -29.63
N ASP A 188 -2.89 -2.79 -29.05
CA ASP A 188 -2.94 -1.55 -29.82
C ASP A 188 -1.56 -1.19 -30.42
N PRO A 189 -1.52 -0.50 -31.57
CA PRO A 189 -0.28 -0.14 -32.23
C PRO A 189 0.61 0.73 -31.34
N VAL A 190 1.92 0.56 -31.48
CA VAL A 190 2.90 1.42 -30.83
C VAL A 190 2.82 2.81 -31.45
N PRO A 191 2.86 3.89 -30.64
CA PRO A 191 2.88 5.25 -31.16
C PRO A 191 4.03 5.52 -32.12
N ALA A 192 3.85 6.48 -33.03
CA ALA A 192 4.91 6.89 -33.94
C ALA A 192 6.15 7.39 -33.19
N VAL A 193 7.32 7.16 -33.77
CA VAL A 193 8.60 7.67 -33.26
C VAL A 193 8.56 9.19 -33.22
N LEU A 194 9.07 9.78 -32.14
CA LEU A 194 9.13 11.23 -31.99
C LEU A 194 10.20 11.83 -32.91
N GLU A 195 9.88 12.96 -33.53
CA GLU A 195 10.88 13.77 -34.21
C GLU A 195 11.78 14.50 -33.19
N PRO A 196 13.01 14.90 -33.57
CA PRO A 196 13.89 15.64 -32.68
C PRO A 196 13.22 16.90 -32.13
N GLY A 197 13.27 17.08 -30.81
CA GLY A 197 12.67 18.22 -30.10
C GLY A 197 11.21 18.03 -29.68
N GLN A 198 10.53 16.98 -30.16
CA GLN A 198 9.18 16.67 -29.68
C GLN A 198 9.19 15.97 -28.32
N GLY A 199 8.15 16.20 -27.54
CA GLY A 199 7.92 15.54 -26.25
C GLY A 199 6.63 14.73 -26.24
N ARG A 200 6.59 13.64 -25.48
CA ARG A 200 5.37 12.87 -25.20
C ARG A 200 5.34 12.42 -23.76
N LEU A 201 4.19 12.55 -23.12
CA LEU A 201 3.90 11.97 -21.82
C LEU A 201 3.15 10.66 -22.01
N THR A 202 3.61 9.59 -21.35
CA THR A 202 2.92 8.30 -21.32
C THR A 202 2.54 7.99 -19.88
N LEU A 203 1.25 8.03 -19.58
CA LEU A 203 0.71 7.58 -18.30
C LEU A 203 0.43 6.08 -18.39
N VAL A 204 0.82 5.31 -17.38
CA VAL A 204 0.69 3.85 -17.36
C VAL A 204 0.00 3.42 -16.08
N THR A 205 -1.05 2.63 -16.21
CA THR A 205 -1.79 2.07 -15.07
C THR A 205 -2.27 0.66 -15.39
N ALA A 206 -2.84 -0.01 -14.39
CA ALA A 206 -3.40 -1.33 -14.59
C ALA A 206 -4.80 -1.29 -15.23
N MET A 207 -5.16 -2.38 -15.90
CA MET A 207 -6.46 -2.61 -16.51
C MET A 207 -7.07 -3.90 -15.94
N GLY A 208 -8.40 -3.92 -15.82
CA GLY A 208 -9.17 -5.06 -15.32
C GLY A 208 -9.93 -4.73 -14.03
N PRO A 209 -10.44 -5.74 -13.32
CA PRO A 209 -11.12 -5.54 -12.05
C PRO A 209 -10.23 -4.84 -11.01
N ARG A 210 -10.80 -3.89 -10.26
CA ARG A 210 -10.09 -3.20 -9.17
C ARG A 210 -9.51 -4.24 -8.20
N TYR A 211 -8.28 -4.02 -7.76
CA TYR A 211 -7.52 -4.92 -6.87
C TYR A 211 -7.16 -6.30 -7.46
N MET A 212 -7.52 -6.59 -8.71
CA MET A 212 -7.13 -7.83 -9.40
C MET A 212 -6.84 -7.57 -10.88
N PRO A 213 -5.88 -6.68 -11.18
CA PRO A 213 -5.57 -6.30 -12.56
C PRO A 213 -4.99 -7.45 -13.38
N THR A 214 -5.31 -7.45 -14.67
CA THR A 214 -4.85 -8.50 -15.60
C THR A 214 -3.91 -7.96 -16.67
N ASP A 215 -4.00 -6.68 -16.97
CA ASP A 215 -3.32 -6.05 -18.10
C ASP A 215 -2.92 -4.61 -17.78
N ILE A 216 -2.34 -3.91 -18.77
CA ILE A 216 -1.86 -2.53 -18.64
C ILE A 216 -2.62 -1.63 -19.60
N LEU A 217 -3.07 -0.47 -19.09
CA LEU A 217 -3.59 0.66 -19.85
C LEU A 217 -2.48 1.71 -20.02
N ARG A 218 -2.39 2.33 -21.20
CA ARG A 218 -1.47 3.45 -21.45
C ARG A 218 -2.21 4.64 -22.02
N VAL A 219 -1.92 5.84 -21.55
CA VAL A 219 -2.42 7.08 -22.15
C VAL A 219 -1.23 7.84 -22.69
N ASP A 220 -1.20 8.07 -24.00
CA ASP A 220 -0.18 8.91 -24.62
C ASP A 220 -0.74 10.31 -24.82
N ALA A 221 0.04 11.31 -24.44
CA ALA A 221 -0.27 12.72 -24.65
C ALA A 221 0.93 13.43 -25.28
N ASN A 222 0.69 14.18 -26.35
CA ASN A 222 1.74 14.91 -27.06
C ASN A 222 1.99 16.24 -26.35
N LEU A 223 3.26 16.63 -26.21
CA LEU A 223 3.64 17.94 -25.68
C LEU A 223 3.23 19.02 -26.68
N ILE A 224 2.47 20.01 -26.22
CA ILE A 224 2.01 21.14 -27.05
C ILE A 224 2.63 22.47 -26.64
N SER A 225 3.19 22.58 -25.44
CA SER A 225 4.00 23.73 -25.02
C SER A 225 5.43 23.62 -25.52
N ASP A 226 6.19 24.72 -25.44
CA ASP A 226 7.61 24.71 -25.83
C ASP A 226 8.41 23.72 -24.97
N PRO A 227 9.23 22.84 -25.59
CA PRO A 227 10.03 21.87 -24.87
C PRO A 227 11.16 22.54 -24.09
N GLN A 228 11.33 22.10 -22.85
CA GLN A 228 12.39 22.56 -21.96
C GLN A 228 13.70 21.80 -22.20
N PRO A 229 14.88 22.43 -21.99
CA PRO A 229 16.16 21.76 -22.16
C PRO A 229 16.26 20.49 -21.30
N ALA A 230 16.71 19.39 -21.91
CA ALA A 230 16.93 18.12 -21.22
C ALA A 230 18.43 17.96 -20.88
N PRO A 231 18.80 17.87 -19.58
CA PRO A 231 20.16 17.52 -19.20
C PRO A 231 20.55 16.12 -19.70
N PRO A 232 21.86 15.83 -19.83
CA PRO A 232 22.32 14.48 -20.15
C PRO A 232 21.82 13.46 -19.12
N ARG A 233 21.27 12.34 -19.61
CA ARG A 233 20.83 11.23 -18.75
C ARG A 233 22.03 10.39 -18.31
N VAL A 234 22.07 10.08 -17.01
CA VAL A 234 23.04 9.23 -16.33
C VAL A 234 22.52 7.80 -16.21
N LEU A 235 21.24 7.63 -15.84
CA LEU A 235 20.56 6.34 -15.73
C LEU A 235 20.02 5.90 -17.09
N THR A 236 20.23 4.61 -17.39
CA THR A 236 19.76 3.94 -18.60
C THR A 236 18.86 2.76 -18.26
N ALA A 237 18.09 2.28 -19.24
CA ALA A 237 17.20 1.13 -19.07
C ALA A 237 17.91 -0.12 -18.51
N ALA A 238 19.20 -0.30 -18.81
CA ALA A 238 19.98 -1.45 -18.33
C ALA A 238 20.30 -1.40 -16.83
N ALA A 239 20.23 -0.23 -16.20
CA ALA A 239 20.48 -0.02 -14.79
C ALA A 239 19.20 -0.05 -13.93
N MET A 240 18.04 -0.29 -14.55
CA MET A 240 16.76 -0.29 -13.83
C MET A 240 16.53 -1.60 -13.06
N ASP A 241 15.96 -1.46 -11.86
CA ASP A 241 15.52 -2.58 -11.06
C ASP A 241 14.31 -3.28 -11.73
N PRO A 242 14.29 -4.62 -11.83
CA PRO A 242 13.10 -5.36 -12.28
C PRO A 242 11.80 -4.98 -11.53
N ALA A 243 11.88 -4.57 -10.27
CA ALA A 243 10.73 -4.11 -9.48
C ALA A 243 10.12 -2.79 -9.97
N GLU A 244 10.82 -2.03 -10.83
CA GLU A 244 10.34 -0.81 -11.49
C GLU A 244 9.60 -1.10 -12.82
N GLN A 245 9.50 -2.37 -13.24
CA GLN A 245 8.74 -2.72 -14.43
C GLN A 245 7.23 -2.62 -14.19
N ALA A 246 6.45 -2.37 -15.25
CA ALA A 246 5.00 -2.30 -15.13
C ALA A 246 4.45 -3.66 -14.67
N MET A 247 3.53 -3.64 -13.70
CA MET A 247 2.94 -4.82 -13.05
C MET A 247 3.93 -5.66 -12.22
N ALA A 248 5.12 -5.16 -11.93
CA ALA A 248 6.08 -5.84 -11.06
C ALA A 248 5.71 -5.67 -9.57
N GLY A 249 5.95 -6.71 -8.77
CA GLY A 249 5.98 -6.62 -7.31
C GLY A 249 7.40 -6.35 -6.82
N ASP A 250 7.53 -5.84 -5.59
CA ASP A 250 8.81 -5.52 -4.96
C ASP A 250 9.20 -6.60 -3.94
N PRO A 251 10.20 -7.46 -4.24
CA PRO A 251 10.60 -8.55 -3.34
C PRO A 251 11.22 -8.05 -2.03
N ALA A 252 11.60 -6.78 -1.92
CA ALA A 252 12.11 -6.19 -0.68
C ALA A 252 11.08 -6.29 0.47
N GLY A 253 9.79 -6.38 0.15
CA GLY A 253 8.71 -6.57 1.13
C GLY A 253 8.70 -7.95 1.80
N LEU A 254 9.38 -8.96 1.26
CA LEU A 254 9.33 -10.34 1.76
C LEU A 254 9.92 -10.47 3.18
N VAL A 255 11.11 -9.88 3.40
CA VAL A 255 11.79 -10.01 4.68
C VAL A 255 11.03 -9.28 5.80
N PRO A 256 10.63 -8.00 5.63
CA PRO A 256 9.77 -7.32 6.61
C PRO A 256 8.47 -8.07 6.87
N LEU A 257 7.81 -8.59 5.83
CA LEU A 257 6.58 -9.36 5.99
C LEU A 257 6.79 -10.59 6.89
N LEU A 258 7.84 -11.37 6.64
CA LEU A 258 8.18 -12.54 7.46
C LEU A 258 8.42 -12.15 8.92
N LEU A 259 9.15 -11.06 9.17
CA LEU A 259 9.40 -10.55 10.52
C LEU A 259 8.12 -10.10 11.22
N TRP A 260 7.23 -9.39 10.52
CA TRP A 260 5.95 -8.98 11.07
C TRP A 260 5.03 -10.17 11.34
N LEU A 261 5.02 -11.20 10.49
CA LEU A 261 4.25 -12.42 10.72
C LEU A 261 4.79 -13.24 11.90
N GLN A 262 6.11 -13.30 12.06
CA GLN A 262 6.73 -13.92 13.25
C GLN A 262 6.37 -13.16 14.53
N LEU A 263 6.47 -11.83 14.50
CA LEU A 263 6.08 -11.00 15.64
C LEU A 263 4.58 -11.14 15.96
N LEU A 264 3.73 -11.21 14.93
CA LEU A 264 2.30 -11.45 15.08
C LEU A 264 2.05 -12.77 15.81
N LEU A 265 2.74 -13.85 15.41
CA LEU A 265 2.66 -15.14 16.06
C LEU A 265 3.07 -15.06 17.54
N VAL A 266 4.18 -14.38 17.84
CA VAL A 266 4.66 -14.18 19.22
C VAL A 266 3.64 -13.41 20.05
N ILE A 267 3.04 -12.34 19.51
CA ILE A 267 2.02 -11.55 20.21
C ILE A 267 0.75 -12.39 20.44
N VAL A 268 0.32 -13.20 19.47
CA VAL A 268 -0.84 -14.09 19.62
C VAL A 268 -0.58 -15.11 20.74
N ILE A 269 0.59 -15.74 20.77
CA ILE A 269 0.97 -16.69 21.84
C ILE A 269 1.01 -15.97 23.20
N GLY A 270 1.61 -14.79 23.26
CA GLY A 270 1.67 -13.97 24.47
C GLY A 270 0.27 -13.55 24.96
N ALA A 271 -0.62 -13.17 24.05
CA ALA A 271 -2.00 -12.83 24.37
C ALA A 271 -2.76 -14.02 24.94
N LEU A 272 -2.60 -15.21 24.34
CA LEU A 272 -3.18 -16.45 24.87
C LEU A 272 -2.65 -16.76 26.27
N TRP A 273 -1.34 -16.64 26.49
CA TRP A 273 -0.73 -16.82 27.81
C TRP A 273 -1.30 -15.82 28.84
N LEU A 274 -1.46 -14.55 28.46
CA LEU A 274 -2.05 -13.53 29.33
C LEU A 274 -3.52 -13.80 29.65
N VAL A 275 -4.31 -14.25 28.66
CA VAL A 275 -5.72 -14.65 28.86
C VAL A 275 -5.80 -15.78 29.89
N LEU A 276 -4.88 -16.75 29.81
CA LEU A 276 -4.83 -17.88 30.73
C LEU A 276 -4.35 -17.47 32.13
N ARG A 277 -3.47 -16.47 32.25
CA ARG A 277 -2.84 -16.10 33.53
C ARG A 277 -3.57 -15.01 34.31
N TRP A 278 -4.07 -13.98 33.62
CA TRP A 278 -4.57 -12.71 34.21
C TRP A 278 -6.02 -12.39 33.85
N GLY A 279 -6.63 -13.09 32.89
CA GLY A 279 -8.01 -12.87 32.47
C GLY A 279 -8.15 -12.18 31.13
N LYS A 280 -9.34 -12.32 30.52
CA LYS A 280 -9.60 -11.93 29.12
C LYS A 280 -9.49 -10.43 28.89
N TRP A 281 -10.02 -9.61 29.80
CA TRP A 281 -10.09 -8.16 29.61
C TRP A 281 -8.72 -7.49 29.68
N GLN A 282 -7.89 -7.88 30.64
CA GLN A 282 -6.52 -7.39 30.80
C GLN A 282 -5.66 -7.78 29.60
N ALA A 283 -5.83 -9.02 29.13
CA ALA A 283 -5.13 -9.51 27.95
C ALA A 283 -5.46 -8.73 26.68
N TRP A 284 -6.75 -8.51 26.39
CA TRP A 284 -7.17 -7.76 25.21
C TRP A 284 -6.80 -6.28 25.28
N LEU A 285 -6.80 -5.67 26.46
CA LEU A 285 -6.38 -4.27 26.64
C LEU A 285 -4.92 -4.03 26.22
N VAL A 286 -4.05 -5.02 26.44
CA VAL A 286 -2.63 -4.95 26.05
C VAL A 286 -2.38 -5.48 24.64
N ALA A 287 -3.01 -6.62 24.29
CA ALA A 287 -2.74 -7.29 23.02
C ALA A 287 -3.40 -6.60 21.83
N ALA A 288 -4.58 -5.99 21.98
CA ALA A 288 -5.30 -5.43 20.83
C ALA A 288 -4.52 -4.32 20.10
N PRO A 289 -3.94 -3.30 20.78
CA PRO A 289 -3.14 -2.29 20.09
C PRO A 289 -1.91 -2.86 19.39
N ALA A 290 -1.24 -3.83 20.01
CA ALA A 290 -0.06 -4.47 19.44
C ALA A 290 -0.41 -5.32 18.21
N LEU A 291 -1.49 -6.11 18.27
CA LEU A 291 -2.02 -6.89 17.16
C LEU A 291 -2.46 -5.99 16.00
N LEU A 292 -3.12 -4.87 16.30
CA LEU A 292 -3.54 -3.91 15.28
C LEU A 292 -2.32 -3.30 14.57
N PHE A 293 -1.34 -2.80 15.33
CA PHE A 293 -0.13 -2.21 14.77
C PHE A 293 0.64 -3.21 13.91
N VAL A 294 0.92 -4.41 14.43
CA VAL A 294 1.66 -5.44 13.69
C VAL A 294 0.86 -5.93 12.48
N GLY A 295 -0.47 -6.03 12.58
CA GLY A 295 -1.33 -6.37 11.45
C GLY A 295 -1.27 -5.34 10.33
N ILE A 296 -1.30 -4.05 10.66
CA ILE A 296 -1.15 -2.96 9.67
C ILE A 296 0.24 -3.03 9.03
N MET A 297 1.30 -3.18 9.82
CA MET A 297 2.67 -3.24 9.28
C MET A 297 2.89 -4.47 8.40
N ALA A 298 2.40 -5.65 8.80
CA ALA A 298 2.42 -6.84 7.97
C ALA A 298 1.66 -6.61 6.65
N SER A 299 0.48 -5.97 6.72
CA SER A 299 -0.32 -5.66 5.54
C SER A 299 0.38 -4.68 4.59
N MET A 300 1.07 -3.67 5.11
CA MET A 300 1.87 -2.74 4.30
C MET A 300 3.00 -3.48 3.58
N SER A 301 3.73 -4.37 4.26
CA SER A 301 4.78 -5.18 3.65
C SER A 301 4.22 -6.17 2.61
N ALA A 302 3.07 -6.79 2.87
CA ALA A 302 2.40 -7.67 1.91
C ALA A 302 1.95 -6.92 0.65
N THR A 303 1.55 -5.66 0.78
CA THR A 303 1.16 -4.81 -0.36
C THR A 303 2.34 -4.55 -1.32
N GLN A 304 3.57 -4.43 -0.80
CA GLN A 304 4.76 -4.22 -1.65
C GLN A 304 4.99 -5.37 -2.64
N LEU A 305 4.55 -6.58 -2.27
CA LEU A 305 4.63 -7.77 -3.12
C LEU A 305 3.58 -7.79 -4.24
N LEU A 306 2.52 -6.99 -4.10
CA LEU A 306 1.50 -6.86 -5.13
C LEU A 306 2.01 -6.04 -6.32
N PRO A 307 1.41 -6.22 -7.51
CA PRO A 307 1.75 -5.42 -8.69
C PRO A 307 1.72 -3.92 -8.38
N ASN A 308 2.77 -3.21 -8.79
CA ASN A 308 2.97 -1.79 -8.54
C ASN A 308 1.86 -0.89 -9.11
N LEU A 309 1.19 -1.31 -10.19
CA LEU A 309 0.09 -0.59 -10.82
C LEU A 309 -1.30 -0.94 -10.26
N MET A 310 -1.39 -1.89 -9.31
CA MET A 310 -2.65 -2.30 -8.69
C MET A 310 -3.29 -1.14 -7.96
#